data_AF-A0A0B1S6A6-F1
#
_entry.id   AF-A0A0B1S6A6-F1
#
_cell.length_a   1.000
_cell.length_b   1.000
_cell.length_c   1.000
_cell.angle_alpha   90.00
_cell.angle_beta   90.00
_cell.angle_gamma   90.00
#
_symmetry.space_group_name_H-M   'P 1'
#
loop_
_entity.id
_entity.type
_entity.pdbx_description
1 polymer ?
#
loop_
_entity_poly.entity_id
_entity_poly.type
_entity_poly.pdbx_seq_one_letter_code
_entity_poly.pdbx_strand_id
1 'polypeptide(L)'
;MFVFKNMRLEPAPSKITHKKDGSFAVYDIRNNRSEDSLSLSAFYDSSLVSAPTRRPEVSVSSVLGGTDQMSGVLVSVIRNGGSVQRVVYTHQIPWFLHIYYHTIALTCKDLSSSQKQVPLLHNRYFVPAIARMRPALIEIDFDLPANAECKVQFKFEKAFLRL
;
A
#
# COMPACT_ATOMS: atom_id res chain seq x y z
N MET A 1 13.45 -39.13 5.02
CA MET A 1 13.26 -37.97 5.90
C MET A 1 14.47 -37.05 5.72
N PHE A 2 14.31 -35.83 5.22
CA PHE A 2 15.43 -34.94 4.87
C PHE A 2 15.34 -33.62 5.63
N VAL A 3 16.43 -33.23 6.29
CA VAL A 3 16.54 -32.01 7.11
C VAL A 3 17.53 -31.07 6.43
N PHE A 4 17.08 -29.86 6.10
CA PHE A 4 17.90 -28.81 5.51
C PHE A 4 17.88 -27.59 6.43
N LYS A 5 19.01 -27.29 7.10
CA LYS A 5 19.20 -26.03 7.85
C LYS A 5 18.03 -25.70 8.81
N ASN A 6 17.70 -26.64 9.70
CA ASN A 6 16.56 -26.60 10.66
C ASN A 6 15.16 -26.53 10.03
N MET A 7 15.05 -26.93 8.76
CA MET A 7 13.79 -27.02 8.03
C MET A 7 13.59 -28.43 7.49
N ARG A 8 12.36 -28.94 7.53
CA ARG A 8 11.95 -30.18 6.90
C ARG A 8 11.06 -29.83 5.70
N LEU A 9 11.42 -30.35 4.53
CA LEU A 9 10.72 -30.09 3.28
C LEU A 9 9.93 -31.33 2.87
N GLU A 10 8.65 -31.13 2.56
CA GLU A 10 7.78 -32.18 2.04
C GLU A 10 7.03 -31.68 0.80
N PRO A 11 7.11 -32.38 -0.34
CA PRO A 11 7.93 -33.57 -0.63
C PRO A 11 9.44 -33.29 -0.63
N ALA A 12 10.27 -34.34 -0.70
CA ALA A 12 11.72 -34.18 -0.76
C ALA A 12 12.17 -33.50 -2.06
N PRO A 13 13.14 -32.58 -2.03
CA PRO A 13 13.62 -31.91 -3.23
C PRO A 13 14.35 -32.86 -4.18
N SER A 14 14.20 -32.62 -5.47
CA SER A 14 14.88 -33.39 -6.53
C SER A 14 16.39 -33.14 -6.51
N LYS A 15 16.82 -31.91 -6.19
CA LYS A 15 18.22 -31.53 -6.05
C LYS A 15 18.39 -30.34 -5.11
N ILE A 16 19.53 -30.23 -4.45
CA ILE A 16 19.93 -29.03 -3.71
C ILE A 16 21.11 -28.39 -4.43
N THR A 17 21.04 -27.09 -4.68
CA THR A 17 22.11 -26.33 -5.34
C THR A 17 22.58 -25.20 -4.43
N HIS A 18 23.88 -25.11 -4.21
CA HIS A 18 24.51 -24.00 -3.51
C HIS A 18 25.04 -23.00 -4.55
N LYS A 19 24.56 -21.76 -4.49
CA LYS A 19 25.10 -20.62 -5.25
C LYS A 19 25.63 -19.58 -4.27
N LYS A 20 26.35 -18.57 -4.79
CA LYS A 20 26.88 -17.45 -3.98
C LYS A 20 25.79 -16.75 -3.15
N ASP A 21 24.54 -16.74 -3.63
CA ASP A 21 23.39 -16.09 -2.98
C ASP A 21 22.61 -17.00 -2.00
N GLY A 22 23.07 -18.23 -1.79
CA GLY A 22 22.46 -19.16 -0.84
C GLY A 22 22.19 -20.55 -1.40
N SER A 23 21.44 -21.33 -0.63
CA SER A 23 21.14 -22.72 -0.94
C SER A 23 19.69 -22.84 -1.42
N PHE A 24 19.50 -23.53 -2.53
CA PHE A 24 18.21 -23.67 -3.20
C PHE A 24 17.78 -25.14 -3.26
N ALA A 25 16.57 -25.43 -2.81
CA ALA A 25 15.90 -26.70 -3.04
C ALA A 25 15.19 -26.66 -4.40
N VAL A 26 15.57 -27.57 -5.30
CA VAL A 26 15.09 -27.64 -6.69
C VAL A 26 14.12 -28.80 -6.82
N TYR A 27 12.94 -28.52 -7.33
CA TYR A 27 11.87 -29.50 -7.57
C TYR A 27 11.62 -29.61 -9.07
N ASP A 28 11.66 -30.83 -9.61
CA ASP A 28 11.25 -31.08 -11.00
C ASP A 28 9.73 -31.26 -11.07
N ILE A 29 9.06 -30.27 -11.66
CA ILE A 29 7.60 -30.20 -11.79
C ILE A 29 7.07 -31.25 -12.79
N ARG A 30 7.93 -31.80 -13.66
CA ARG A 30 7.50 -32.76 -14.68
C ARG A 30 7.33 -34.16 -14.11
N ASN A 31 8.15 -34.53 -13.13
CA ASN A 31 8.22 -35.87 -12.55
C ASN A 31 7.41 -36.05 -11.26
N ASN A 32 6.92 -34.96 -10.65
CA ASN A 32 6.27 -34.98 -9.32
C ASN A 32 4.78 -34.59 -9.41
N ARG A 33 4.03 -35.25 -10.30
CA ARG A 33 2.59 -35.04 -10.53
C ARG A 33 1.74 -35.98 -9.68
N SER A 34 1.91 -35.93 -8.36
CA SER A 34 1.19 -36.84 -7.48
C SER A 34 -0.32 -36.55 -7.43
N GLU A 35 -0.72 -35.29 -7.62
CA GLU A 35 -2.09 -34.84 -7.90
C GLU A 35 -2.00 -33.55 -8.73
N ASP A 36 -3.07 -33.10 -9.39
CA ASP A 36 -3.11 -31.98 -10.36
C ASP A 36 -2.57 -30.60 -9.87
N SER A 37 -2.04 -30.51 -8.65
CA SER A 37 -1.35 -29.35 -8.10
C SER A 37 -0.12 -29.74 -7.26
N LEU A 38 1.01 -29.05 -7.48
CA LEU A 38 2.23 -29.23 -6.69
C LEU A 38 2.08 -28.48 -5.36
N SER A 39 1.89 -29.22 -4.25
CA SER A 39 1.91 -28.67 -2.89
C SER A 39 3.29 -28.86 -2.26
N LEU A 40 3.87 -27.77 -1.75
CA LEU A 40 5.18 -27.75 -1.09
C LEU A 40 5.01 -27.22 0.34
N SER A 41 5.45 -28.00 1.31
CA SER A 41 5.40 -27.66 2.73
C SER A 41 6.81 -27.58 3.31
N ALA A 42 7.04 -26.58 4.16
CA ALA A 42 8.28 -26.41 4.91
C ALA A 42 7.97 -26.29 6.40
N PHE A 43 8.44 -27.25 7.18
CA PHE A 43 8.31 -27.26 8.63
C PHE A 43 9.60 -26.77 9.27
N TYR A 44 9.50 -25.88 10.24
CA TYR A 44 10.65 -25.28 10.93
C TYR A 44 10.69 -25.79 12.36
N ASP A 45 11.84 -26.27 12.82
CA ASP A 45 11.98 -26.79 14.20
C ASP A 45 12.02 -25.65 15.25
N SER A 46 12.30 -24.41 14.82
CA SER A 46 12.31 -23.21 15.67
C SER A 46 11.17 -22.27 15.28
N SER A 47 10.64 -21.51 16.23
CA SER A 47 9.77 -20.38 15.88
C SER A 47 10.52 -19.46 14.92
N LEU A 48 9.87 -19.10 13.81
CA LEU A 48 10.38 -18.06 12.94
C LEU A 48 10.45 -16.80 13.79
N VAL A 49 11.66 -16.41 14.23
CA VAL A 49 11.90 -15.06 14.72
C VAL A 49 11.63 -14.19 13.51
N SER A 50 10.41 -13.64 13.45
CA SER A 50 10.03 -12.71 12.41
C SER A 50 11.09 -11.64 12.43
N ALA A 51 11.89 -11.53 11.36
CA ALA A 51 12.84 -10.45 11.23
C ALA A 51 12.06 -9.17 11.53
N PRO A 52 12.59 -8.25 12.37
CA PRO A 52 11.84 -7.07 12.77
C PRO A 52 11.27 -6.44 11.51
N THR A 53 9.93 -6.42 11.41
CA THR A 53 9.24 -5.97 10.20
C THR A 53 9.68 -4.54 10.00
N ARG A 54 10.60 -4.31 9.06
CA ARG A 54 11.10 -2.97 8.75
C ARG A 54 9.89 -2.22 8.23
N ARG A 55 9.31 -1.38 9.09
CA ARG A 55 8.16 -0.56 8.71
C ARG A 55 8.58 0.24 7.48
N PRO A 56 7.76 0.28 6.43
CA PRO A 56 8.08 1.10 5.29
C PRO A 56 8.22 2.54 5.78
N GLU A 57 9.26 3.22 5.27
CA GLU A 57 9.57 4.58 5.68
C GLU A 57 8.40 5.53 5.41
N VAL A 58 7.65 5.25 4.34
CA VAL A 58 6.37 5.88 4.02
C VAL A 58 5.28 4.83 3.87
N SER A 59 4.10 5.12 4.42
CA SER A 59 2.90 4.32 4.20
C SER A 59 1.72 5.21 3.88
N VAL A 60 0.79 4.69 3.08
CA VAL A 60 -0.47 5.35 2.73
C VAL A 60 -1.62 4.40 3.00
N SER A 61 -2.66 4.91 3.66
CA SER A 61 -3.93 4.20 3.85
C SER A 61 -5.09 5.14 3.56
N SER A 62 -5.99 4.74 2.66
CA SER A 62 -7.16 5.53 2.29
C SER A 62 -8.43 4.87 2.82
N VAL A 63 -9.30 5.68 3.41
CA VAL A 63 -10.58 5.25 3.97
C VAL A 63 -11.67 6.15 3.41
N LEU A 64 -12.78 5.53 3.01
CA LEU A 64 -14.02 6.22 2.67
C LEU A 64 -14.91 6.26 3.91
N GLY A 65 -15.43 7.43 4.23
CA GLY A 65 -16.37 7.67 5.32
C GLY A 65 -17.57 8.51 4.87
N GLY A 66 -18.54 8.64 5.75
CA GLY A 66 -19.80 9.35 5.49
C GLY A 66 -20.99 8.48 5.89
N THR A 67 -22.01 9.12 6.47
CA THR A 67 -23.26 8.45 6.88
C THR A 67 -24.36 8.59 5.84
N ASP A 68 -24.15 9.41 4.81
CA ASP A 68 -25.09 9.66 3.72
C ASP A 68 -24.88 8.66 2.58
N GLN A 69 -25.96 8.25 1.93
CA GLN A 69 -25.91 7.40 0.75
C GLN A 69 -25.37 8.15 -0.46
N MET A 70 -25.61 9.47 -0.53
CA MET A 70 -25.33 10.33 -1.68
C MET A 70 -24.01 11.10 -1.57
N SER A 71 -23.51 11.37 -0.37
CA SER A 71 -22.27 12.11 -0.14
C SER A 71 -21.33 11.38 0.83
N GLY A 72 -20.05 11.73 0.76
CA GLY A 72 -19.03 11.12 1.63
C GLY A 72 -17.75 11.94 1.71
N VAL A 73 -16.81 11.40 2.47
CA VAL A 73 -15.47 11.95 2.66
C VAL A 73 -14.47 10.85 2.33
N LEU A 74 -13.44 11.18 1.57
CA LEU A 74 -12.26 10.34 1.43
C LEU A 74 -11.15 10.92 2.29
N VAL A 75 -10.51 10.07 3.09
CA VAL A 75 -9.37 10.44 3.92
C VAL A 75 -8.21 9.50 3.60
N SER A 76 -7.13 10.06 3.07
CA SER A 76 -5.86 9.38 2.86
C SER A 76 -4.88 9.81 3.95
N VAL A 77 -4.44 8.84 4.75
CA VAL A 77 -3.44 9.02 5.81
C VAL A 77 -2.09 8.57 5.27
N ILE A 78 -1.13 9.49 5.23
CA ILE A 78 0.24 9.31 4.77
C ILE A 78 1.13 9.41 6.01
N ARG A 79 1.84 8.34 6.36
CA ARG A 79 2.76 8.32 7.49
C ARG A 79 4.20 8.24 7.02
N ASN A 80 5.05 9.10 7.57
CA ASN A 80 6.48 9.11 7.37
C ASN A 80 7.20 8.82 8.69
N GLY A 81 7.91 7.70 8.77
CA GLY A 81 8.74 7.34 9.93
C GLY A 81 10.23 7.68 9.75
N GLY A 82 10.60 8.31 8.64
CA GLY A 82 11.98 8.66 8.30
C GLY A 82 12.22 10.16 8.22
N SER A 83 13.19 10.55 7.39
CA SER A 83 13.55 11.95 7.15
C SER A 83 12.53 12.67 6.26
N VAL A 84 12.64 14.00 6.19
CA VAL A 84 11.85 14.82 5.26
C VAL A 84 12.09 14.33 3.83
N GLN A 85 11.03 14.17 3.05
CA GLN A 85 11.12 13.76 1.65
C GLN A 85 10.04 14.43 0.80
N ARG A 86 10.36 14.74 -0.45
CA ARG A 86 9.40 15.28 -1.41
C ARG A 86 8.57 14.16 -2.00
N VAL A 87 7.24 14.31 -1.97
CA VAL A 87 6.30 13.30 -2.45
C VAL A 87 5.22 13.92 -3.32
N VAL A 88 4.68 13.12 -4.23
CA VAL A 88 3.47 13.45 -4.98
C VAL A 88 2.37 12.50 -4.55
N TYR A 89 1.33 13.04 -3.91
CA TYR A 89 0.11 12.30 -3.63
C TYR A 89 -0.79 12.35 -4.86
N THR A 90 -1.06 11.19 -5.45
CA THR A 90 -1.93 11.05 -6.62
C THR A 90 -3.17 10.23 -6.29
N HIS A 91 -4.35 10.73 -6.67
CA HIS A 91 -5.61 9.98 -6.57
C HIS A 91 -6.44 10.11 -7.85
N GLN A 92 -6.76 8.98 -8.47
CA GLN A 92 -7.73 8.88 -9.57
C GLN A 92 -9.11 8.55 -9.01
N ILE A 93 -10.12 9.31 -9.41
CA ILE A 93 -11.45 9.27 -8.82
C ILE A 93 -12.47 8.96 -9.92
N PRO A 94 -13.30 7.92 -9.79
CA PRO A 94 -14.29 7.57 -10.80
C PRO A 94 -15.19 8.75 -11.19
N TRP A 95 -15.60 8.81 -12.45
CA TRP A 95 -16.34 9.95 -12.99
C TRP A 95 -17.70 10.21 -12.32
N PHE A 96 -18.27 9.19 -11.69
CA PHE A 96 -19.53 9.30 -10.96
C PHE A 96 -19.35 9.82 -9.53
N LEU A 97 -18.13 10.14 -9.10
CA LEU A 97 -17.88 10.85 -7.84
C LEU A 97 -17.50 12.29 -8.15
N HIS A 98 -18.40 13.22 -7.85
CA HIS A 98 -18.15 14.65 -7.98
C HIS A 98 -17.33 15.13 -6.79
N ILE A 99 -16.18 15.72 -7.08
CA ILE A 99 -15.26 16.26 -6.07
C ILE A 99 -15.29 17.77 -6.13
N TYR A 100 -15.39 18.38 -4.95
CA TYR A 100 -15.33 19.81 -4.81
C TYR A 100 -13.89 20.24 -4.49
N TYR A 101 -13.24 20.95 -5.41
CA TYR A 101 -11.85 21.38 -5.26
C TYR A 101 -11.59 22.11 -3.92
N HIS A 102 -12.54 22.96 -3.49
CA HIS A 102 -12.44 23.71 -2.23
C HIS A 102 -12.45 22.84 -0.96
N THR A 103 -12.77 21.55 -1.08
CA THR A 103 -12.81 20.62 0.06
C THR A 103 -11.50 19.85 0.23
N ILE A 104 -10.57 19.96 -0.72
CA ILE A 104 -9.27 19.29 -0.68
C ILE A 104 -8.41 19.97 0.39
N ALA A 105 -8.18 19.27 1.49
CA ALA A 105 -7.33 19.73 2.59
C ALA A 105 -6.17 18.77 2.81
N LEU A 106 -4.96 19.33 2.98
CA LEU A 106 -3.76 18.65 3.43
C LEU A 106 -3.41 19.19 4.81
N THR A 107 -3.32 18.31 5.79
CA THR A 107 -2.93 18.66 7.16
C THR A 107 -1.89 17.67 7.65
N CYS A 108 -0.84 18.14 8.32
CA CYS A 108 0.18 17.26 8.87
C CYS A 108 0.33 17.50 10.37
N LYS A 109 0.70 16.45 11.09
CA LYS A 109 1.04 16.51 12.51
C LYS A 109 2.26 15.64 12.78
N ASP A 110 3.04 16.04 13.77
CA ASP A 110 4.13 15.24 14.28
C ASP A 110 3.59 13.97 14.97
N LEU A 111 4.21 12.82 14.72
CA LEU A 111 3.79 11.54 15.29
C LEU A 111 4.03 11.45 16.80
N SER A 112 5.02 12.17 17.33
CA SER A 112 5.42 12.12 18.74
C SER A 112 4.70 13.16 19.58
N SER A 113 4.68 14.42 19.13
CA SER A 113 4.14 15.55 19.89
C SER A 113 2.69 15.88 19.53
N SER A 114 2.16 15.29 18.44
CA SER A 114 0.86 15.65 17.85
C SER A 114 0.73 17.14 17.50
N GLN A 115 1.84 17.89 17.47
CA GLN A 115 1.84 19.29 17.06
C GLN A 115 1.60 19.40 15.57
N LYS A 116 0.88 20.45 15.17
CA LYS A 116 0.61 20.75 13.77
C LYS A 116 1.92 21.05 13.04
N GLN A 117 2.14 20.38 11.93
CA GLN A 117 3.23 20.65 11.01
C GLN A 117 2.65 21.19 9.70
N VAL A 118 3.27 22.24 9.16
CA VAL A 118 2.89 22.82 7.88
C VAL A 118 3.82 22.25 6.82
N PRO A 119 3.33 21.37 5.92
CA PRO A 119 4.16 20.87 4.82
C PRO A 119 4.42 22.00 3.82
N LEU A 120 5.62 22.01 3.23
CA LEU A 120 5.91 22.90 2.09
C LEU A 120 5.20 22.36 0.86
N LEU A 121 4.29 23.14 0.30
CA LEU A 121 3.52 22.77 -0.88
C LEU A 121 4.20 23.34 -2.14
N HIS A 122 4.56 22.46 -3.08
CA HIS A 122 5.20 22.86 -4.34
C HIS A 122 4.20 23.06 -5.45
N ASN A 123 3.24 22.14 -5.61
CA ASN A 123 2.24 22.21 -6.65
C ASN A 123 0.94 21.50 -6.24
N ARG A 124 -0.18 21.95 -6.82
CA ARG A 124 -1.47 21.26 -6.77
C ARG A 124 -2.06 21.23 -8.16
N TYR A 125 -2.37 20.04 -8.62
CA TYR A 125 -3.00 19.82 -9.91
C TYR A 125 -4.33 19.10 -9.70
N PHE A 126 -5.40 19.68 -10.25
CA PHE A 126 -6.72 19.10 -10.19
C PHE A 126 -7.32 19.09 -11.58
N VAL A 127 -7.79 17.92 -11.98
CA VAL A 127 -8.46 17.71 -13.25
C VAL A 127 -9.86 17.17 -12.94
N PRO A 128 -10.92 17.90 -13.28
CA PRO A 128 -12.27 17.44 -13.02
C PRO A 128 -12.61 16.24 -13.92
N ALA A 129 -13.44 15.35 -13.39
CA ALA A 129 -13.98 14.22 -14.12
C ALA A 129 -14.83 14.70 -15.30
N ILE A 130 -14.93 13.86 -16.34
CA ILE A 130 -15.94 14.01 -17.37
C ILE A 130 -16.81 12.76 -17.37
N ALA A 131 -18.12 12.95 -17.21
CA ALA A 131 -19.09 11.87 -17.09
C ALA A 131 -18.91 10.84 -18.21
N ARG A 132 -18.77 9.57 -17.82
CA ARG A 132 -18.57 8.41 -18.71
C ARG A 132 -17.36 8.49 -19.67
N MET A 133 -16.51 9.50 -19.56
CA MET A 133 -15.34 9.67 -20.43
C MET A 133 -14.01 9.52 -19.69
N ARG A 134 -13.84 10.19 -18.53
CA ARG A 134 -12.58 10.12 -17.78
C ARG A 134 -12.75 10.37 -16.28
N PRO A 135 -11.92 9.75 -15.42
CA PRO A 135 -11.89 10.02 -14.00
C PRO A 135 -11.40 11.44 -13.69
N ALA A 136 -11.70 11.92 -12.47
CA ALA A 136 -11.02 13.07 -11.90
C ALA A 136 -9.61 12.67 -11.42
N LEU A 137 -8.68 13.61 -11.47
CA LEU A 137 -7.31 13.44 -10.99
C LEU A 137 -6.99 14.53 -9.95
N ILE A 138 -6.45 14.12 -8.82
CA ILE A 138 -5.84 15.00 -7.82
C ILE A 138 -4.36 14.64 -7.72
N GLU A 139 -3.50 15.65 -7.84
CA GLU A 139 -2.07 15.53 -7.55
C GLU A 139 -1.62 16.67 -6.62
N ILE A 140 -0.92 16.31 -5.55
CA ILE A 140 -0.40 17.25 -4.56
C ILE A 140 1.09 16.95 -4.38
N ASP A 141 1.94 17.88 -4.82
CA ASP A 141 3.40 17.81 -4.66
C ASP A 141 3.79 18.63 -3.43
N PHE A 142 4.34 17.96 -2.42
CA PHE A 142 4.70 18.57 -1.14
C PHE A 142 5.86 17.87 -0.45
N ASP A 143 6.50 18.58 0.47
CA ASP A 143 7.47 17.98 1.38
C ASP A 143 6.73 17.31 2.54
N LEU A 144 6.83 15.98 2.58
CA LEU A 144 6.33 15.15 3.66
C LEU A 144 7.30 15.29 4.85
N PRO A 145 6.88 15.91 5.97
CA PRO A 145 7.78 16.17 7.08
C PRO A 145 8.29 14.87 7.71
N ALA A 146 9.44 14.94 8.37
CA ALA A 146 10.01 13.82 9.12
C ALA A 146 9.10 13.43 10.30
N ASN A 147 9.00 12.13 10.60
CA ASN A 147 8.22 11.63 11.73
C ASN A 147 6.79 12.18 11.80
N ALA A 148 6.10 12.25 10.66
CA ALA A 148 4.82 12.93 10.52
C ALA A 148 3.70 12.03 10.02
N GLU A 149 2.47 12.39 10.39
CA GLU A 149 1.23 11.88 9.78
C GLU A 149 0.54 13.03 9.04
N CYS A 150 0.53 12.95 7.72
CA CYS A 150 -0.21 13.85 6.85
C CYS A 150 -1.54 13.22 6.44
N LYS A 151 -2.58 14.04 6.38
CA LYS A 151 -3.93 13.66 5.96
C LYS A 151 -4.33 14.50 4.78
N VAL A 152 -4.58 13.84 3.65
CA VAL A 152 -5.29 14.43 2.52
C VAL A 152 -6.75 14.02 2.64
N GLN A 153 -7.64 15.00 2.73
CA GLN A 153 -9.08 14.76 2.80
C GLN A 153 -9.83 15.58 1.76
N PHE A 154 -10.93 15.05 1.24
CA PHE A 154 -11.86 15.77 0.39
C PHE A 154 -13.26 15.18 0.48
N LYS A 155 -14.26 16.01 0.20
CA LYS A 155 -15.67 15.59 0.14
C LYS A 155 -16.03 15.22 -1.28
N PHE A 156 -16.94 14.27 -1.40
CA PHE A 156 -17.48 13.84 -2.68
C PHE A 156 -18.99 13.64 -2.62
N GLU A 157 -19.62 13.76 -3.78
CA GLU A 157 -21.02 13.38 -4.01
C GLU A 157 -21.09 12.34 -5.11
N LYS A 158 -22.00 11.38 -4.98
CA LYS A 158 -22.25 10.36 -5.99
C LYS A 158 -23.25 10.90 -7.01
N ALA A 159 -22.87 10.86 -8.28
CA ALA A 159 -23.77 11.14 -9.38
C ALA A 159 -24.87 10.07 -9.44
N PHE A 160 -26.10 10.50 -9.74
CA PHE A 160 -27.19 9.58 -10.00
C PHE A 160 -26.95 8.83 -11.32
N LEU A 161 -26.74 7.53 -11.23
CA LEU A 161 -26.51 6.67 -12.39
C LEU A 161 -27.86 6.28 -13.00
N ARG A 162 -28.19 6.84 -14.16
CA ARG A 162 -29.23 6.26 -15.03
C ARG A 162 -28.59 5.11 -15.82
N LEU A 163 -29.10 3.90 -15.64
CA LEU A 163 -28.75 2.73 -16.44
C LEU A 163 -29.42 2.83 -17.81
#